data_AF-A0A7I8CUJ4-F1
#
_entry.id   AF-A0A7I8CUJ4-F1
#
_cell.length_a   1.000
_cell.length_b   1.000
_cell.length_c   1.000
_cell.angle_alpha   90.00
_cell.angle_beta   90.00
_cell.angle_gamma   90.00
#
_symmetry.space_group_name_H-M   'P 1'
#
loop_
_entity.id
_entity.type
_entity.pdbx_description
1 polymer ?
#
loop_
_entity_poly.entity_id
_entity_poly.type
_entity_poly.pdbx_seq_one_letter_code
_entity_poly.pdbx_strand_id
1 'polypeptide(L)'
;MSTGKVYRISEHKTVTASLAEYGVRIPTSCDQGICGTCVTRVIAGKVEHFDCVLTDAEREQHGYFTPCCSRAKGDLLVLDI
;
A
#
# COMPACT_ATOMS: atom_id res chain seq x y z
N MET A 1 -6.77 2.40 17.35
CA MET A 1 -6.03 1.25 17.92
C MET A 1 -5.51 0.44 16.75
N SER A 2 -4.19 0.23 16.64
CA SER A 2 -3.65 -0.65 15.61
C SER A 2 -4.07 -2.09 15.91
N THR A 3 -4.47 -2.85 14.90
CA THR A 3 -4.78 -4.27 15.06
C THR A 3 -3.54 -5.11 15.38
N GLY A 4 -2.33 -4.56 15.16
CA GLY A 4 -1.04 -5.25 15.39
C GLY A 4 -0.80 -6.46 14.47
N LYS A 5 -1.65 -6.67 13.46
CA LYS A 5 -1.57 -7.82 12.57
C LYS A 5 -0.47 -7.63 11.54
N VAL A 6 0.30 -8.68 11.30
CA VAL A 6 1.36 -8.73 10.31
C VAL A 6 1.01 -9.78 9.27
N TYR A 7 1.02 -9.37 8.00
CA TYR A 7 0.68 -10.24 6.87
C TYR A 7 1.88 -10.39 5.97
N ARG A 8 2.13 -11.63 5.52
CA ARG A 8 3.18 -11.88 4.53
C ARG A 8 2.58 -11.66 3.15
N ILE A 9 3.13 -10.69 2.44
CA ILE A 9 2.68 -10.36 1.08
C ILE A 9 3.51 -11.16 0.08
N SER A 10 2.83 -11.80 -0.89
CA SER A 10 3.50 -12.54 -1.95
C SER A 10 4.08 -11.59 -3.00
N GLU A 11 5.27 -11.88 -3.53
CA GLU A 11 5.87 -11.14 -4.65
C GLU A 11 5.03 -11.22 -5.94
N HIS A 12 4.22 -12.28 -6.08
CA HIS A 12 3.39 -12.52 -7.26
C HIS A 12 1.99 -11.90 -7.18
N LYS A 13 1.64 -11.26 -6.06
CA LYS A 13 0.33 -10.63 -5.84
C LYS A 13 0.50 -9.17 -5.44
N THR A 14 -0.54 -8.37 -5.67
CA THR A 14 -0.59 -7.00 -5.15
C THR A 14 -0.84 -7.04 -3.64
N VAL A 15 -0.54 -5.95 -2.93
CA VAL A 15 -0.82 -5.90 -1.49
C VAL A 15 -2.32 -6.00 -1.24
N THR A 16 -3.15 -5.35 -2.06
CA THR A 16 -4.61 -5.45 -1.95
C THR A 16 -5.12 -6.89 -2.13
N ALA A 17 -4.60 -7.63 -3.12
CA ALA A 17 -4.98 -9.02 -3.34
C ALA A 17 -4.54 -9.93 -2.20
N SER A 18 -3.31 -9.78 -1.70
CA SER A 18 -2.82 -10.54 -0.55
C SER A 18 -3.62 -10.25 0.73
N LEU A 19 -3.96 -8.99 1.00
CA LEU A 19 -4.74 -8.62 2.19
C LEU A 19 -6.19 -9.12 2.13
N ALA A 20 -6.79 -9.17 0.93
CA ALA A 20 -8.14 -9.68 0.75
C ALA A 20 -8.28 -11.17 1.17
N GLU A 21 -7.23 -11.97 1.02
CA GLU A 21 -7.19 -13.38 1.48
C GLU A 21 -7.28 -13.49 3.00
N TYR A 22 -6.85 -12.45 3.72
CA TYR A 22 -6.97 -12.35 5.17
C TYR A 22 -8.24 -11.61 5.61
N GLY A 23 -9.15 -11.30 4.67
CA GLY A 23 -10.38 -10.56 4.93
C GLY A 23 -10.19 -9.05 5.12
N VAL A 24 -8.99 -8.51 4.86
CA VAL A 24 -8.70 -7.07 4.96
C VAL A 24 -8.90 -6.44 3.59
N ARG A 25 -9.95 -5.62 3.45
CA ARG A 25 -10.28 -4.97 2.17
C ARG A 25 -9.85 -3.50 2.18
N ILE A 26 -8.99 -3.16 1.24
CA ILE A 26 -8.66 -1.77 0.91
C ILE A 26 -9.53 -1.38 -0.29
N PRO A 27 -10.23 -0.22 -0.26
CA PRO A 27 -11.01 0.24 -1.40
C PRO A 27 -10.15 0.36 -2.67
N THR A 28 -10.59 -0.24 -3.77
CA THR A 28 -9.93 -0.16 -5.07
C THR A 28 -10.95 0.17 -6.16
N SER A 29 -10.45 0.70 -7.28
CA SER A 29 -11.27 1.01 -8.46
C SER A 29 -10.55 0.63 -9.75
N CYS A 30 -9.38 1.23 -10.02
CA CYS A 30 -8.65 0.95 -11.27
C CYS A 30 -7.62 -0.19 -11.17
N ASP A 31 -7.08 -0.48 -9.99
CA ASP A 31 -5.94 -1.38 -9.77
C ASP A 31 -4.67 -1.11 -10.60
N GLN A 32 -4.53 0.10 -11.17
CA GLN A 32 -3.40 0.51 -12.01
C GLN A 32 -2.62 1.71 -11.45
N GLY A 33 -2.92 2.18 -10.24
CA GLY A 33 -2.23 3.33 -9.65
C GLY A 33 -2.57 4.70 -10.26
N ILE A 34 -3.70 4.81 -10.96
CA ILE A 34 -4.11 6.05 -11.66
C ILE A 34 -5.27 6.82 -11.00
N CYS A 35 -6.09 6.15 -10.18
CA CYS A 35 -7.33 6.74 -9.64
C CYS A 35 -7.23 7.28 -8.21
N GLY A 36 -6.23 6.87 -7.43
CA GLY A 36 -6.07 7.26 -6.04
C GLY A 36 -7.01 6.59 -5.01
N THR A 37 -8.00 5.79 -5.43
CA THR A 37 -8.98 5.16 -4.50
C THR A 37 -8.35 4.32 -3.39
N CYS A 38 -7.22 3.66 -3.69
CA CYS A 38 -6.53 2.78 -2.73
C CYS A 38 -5.50 3.48 -1.86
N VAL A 39 -5.31 4.81 -1.97
CA VAL A 39 -4.28 5.53 -1.24
C VAL A 39 -4.45 5.29 0.27
N THR A 40 -3.39 4.79 0.88
CA THR A 40 -3.34 4.36 2.27
C THR A 40 -2.18 5.07 2.96
N ARG A 41 -2.36 5.44 4.24
CA ARG A 41 -1.30 6.11 5.01
C ARG A 41 -0.24 5.10 5.48
N VAL A 42 1.02 5.47 5.32
CA VAL A 42 2.19 4.75 5.84
C VAL A 42 2.57 5.34 7.19
N ILE A 43 2.75 4.47 8.18
CA ILE A 43 3.22 4.82 9.52
C ILE A 43 4.74 4.63 9.62
N ALA A 44 5.27 3.57 9.00
CA ALA A 44 6.70 3.27 9.00
C ALA A 44 7.09 2.39 7.79
N GLY A 45 8.36 2.48 7.41
CA GLY A 45 8.91 1.79 6.23
C GLY A 45 9.02 2.70 5.02
N LYS A 46 9.59 2.18 3.93
CA LYS A 46 9.74 2.90 2.67
C LYS A 46 8.89 2.24 1.59
N VAL A 47 8.34 3.05 0.71
CA VAL A 47 7.55 2.58 -0.44
C VAL A 47 8.40 2.62 -1.70
N GLU A 48 8.27 1.59 -2.52
CA GLU A 48 8.63 1.63 -3.93
C GLU A 48 7.36 1.94 -4.74
N HIS A 49 7.32 3.15 -5.29
CA HIS A 49 6.12 3.70 -5.93
C HIS A 49 6.04 3.28 -7.41
N PHE A 50 4.89 2.72 -7.79
CA PHE A 50 4.55 2.37 -9.17
C PHE A 50 3.25 3.06 -9.65
N ASP A 51 2.79 4.06 -8.90
CA ASP A 51 1.64 4.89 -9.26
C ASP A 51 2.04 6.10 -10.11
N CYS A 52 1.05 6.83 -10.61
CA CYS A 52 1.21 8.16 -11.19
C CYS A 52 0.28 9.20 -10.55
N VAL A 53 -0.40 8.84 -9.46
CA VAL A 53 -1.37 9.69 -8.79
C VAL A 53 -0.75 10.52 -7.65
N LEU A 54 0.32 10.01 -7.01
CA LEU A 54 1.01 10.74 -5.96
C LEU A 54 2.06 11.67 -6.57
N THR A 55 2.08 12.91 -6.10
CA THR A 55 3.14 13.89 -6.39
C THR A 55 4.46 13.47 -5.74
N ASP A 56 5.58 14.00 -6.23
CA ASP A 56 6.90 13.69 -5.65
C ASP A 56 6.98 14.11 -4.17
N ALA A 57 6.35 15.22 -3.78
CA ALA A 57 6.26 15.65 -2.39
C ALA A 57 5.50 14.63 -1.51
N GLU A 58 4.39 14.08 -2.00
CA GLU A 58 3.63 13.05 -1.27
C GLU A 58 4.39 11.72 -1.15
N ARG A 59 5.25 11.40 -2.13
CA ARG A 59 6.14 10.23 -2.10
C ARG A 59 7.30 10.42 -1.13
N GLU A 60 7.94 11.59 -1.15
CA GLU A 60 9.08 11.93 -0.30
C GLU A 60 8.71 12.07 1.18
N GLN A 61 7.50 12.54 1.48
CA GLN A 61 7.01 12.63 2.85
C GLN A 61 6.81 11.27 3.53
N HIS A 62 7.04 10.14 2.82
CA HIS A 62 6.90 8.77 3.33
C HIS A 62 5.54 8.50 4.01
N GLY A 63 4.50 9.20 3.56
CA GLY A 63 3.19 9.19 4.22
C GLY A 63 2.12 8.40 3.48
N TYR A 64 2.32 8.08 2.20
CA TYR A 64 1.26 7.51 1.36
C TYR A 64 1.73 6.31 0.54
N PHE A 65 0.78 5.40 0.30
CA PHE A 65 1.00 4.14 -0.39
C PHE A 65 -0.19 3.77 -1.26
N THR A 66 0.08 3.26 -2.47
CA THR A 66 -0.92 2.76 -3.41
C THR A 66 -0.83 1.21 -3.50
N PRO A 67 -1.42 0.46 -2.54
CA PRO A 67 -1.26 -0.99 -2.39
C PRO A 67 -1.72 -1.83 -3.58
N CYS A 68 -2.46 -1.23 -4.53
CA CYS A 68 -2.88 -1.92 -5.74
C CYS A 68 -1.73 -2.15 -6.73
N CYS A 69 -0.66 -1.34 -6.70
CA CYS A 69 0.47 -1.45 -7.63
C CYS A 69 1.84 -1.25 -6.96
N SER A 70 1.92 -0.43 -5.91
CA SER A 70 3.17 -0.13 -5.20
C SER A 70 3.57 -1.24 -4.23
N ARG A 71 4.85 -1.25 -3.83
CA ARG A 71 5.41 -2.25 -2.90
C ARG A 71 6.21 -1.64 -1.75
N ALA A 72 6.54 -2.46 -0.77
CA ALA A 72 7.49 -2.10 0.27
C ALA A 72 8.91 -2.11 -0.30
N LYS A 73 9.68 -1.05 -0.05
CA LYS A 73 11.12 -1.02 -0.30
C LYS A 73 11.83 -1.61 0.93
N GLY A 74 11.93 -2.94 0.96
CA GLY A 74 12.49 -3.72 2.07
C GLY A 74 11.47 -4.67 2.69
N ASP A 75 11.75 -5.14 3.90
CA ASP A 75 11.04 -6.30 4.49
C ASP A 75 9.69 -5.97 5.14
N LEU A 76 9.44 -4.71 5.51
CA LEU A 76 8.26 -4.32 6.28
C LEU A 76 7.75 -2.93 5.94
N LEU A 77 6.42 -2.83 5.80
CA LEU A 77 5.67 -1.57 5.72
C LEU A 77 4.56 -1.61 6.78
N VAL A 78 4.43 -0.53 7.56
CA VAL A 78 3.38 -0.38 8.58
C VAL A 78 2.34 0.59 8.06
N LEU A 79 1.08 0.15 7.99
CA LEU A 79 -0.04 0.90 7.41
C LEU A 79 -1.08 1.27 8.47
N ASP A 80 -1.80 2.36 8.25
CA ASP A 80 -2.92 2.81 9.07
C ASP A 80 -4.25 2.30 8.50
N ILE A 81 -4.56 1.02 8.75
CA ILE A 81 -5.74 0.29 8.23
C ILE A 81 -6.44 -0.56 9.29
#